data_AF-A0A8S4NTD2-F1
#
_entry.id   AF-A0A8S4NTD2-F1
#
_cell.length_a   1.000
_cell.length_b   1.000
_cell.length_c   1.000
_cell.angle_alpha   90.00
_cell.angle_beta   90.00
_cell.angle_gamma   90.00
#
_symmetry.space_group_name_H-M   'P 1'
#
loop_
_entity.id
_entity.type
_entity.pdbx_description
1 polymer ?
#
loop_
_entity_poly.entity_id
_entity_poly.type
_entity_poly.pdbx_seq_one_letter_code
_entity_poly.pdbx_strand_id
1 'polypeptide(L)'
;MHWTAEFLFWHFPQIQYKNPGVQMVMMKNLTPSPFIKCYFDDGESVLIDTWGKDRFQIYEHLNQVVGKSRATLEAEAVAKQKKQNEANFGSSYSRQCICEIPGQVPCSAYSVQAKEEFSKLFPKGKTSVLV
;
A
#
# COMPACT_ATOMS: atom_id res chain seq x y z
N MET A 1 25.93 -27.87 -3.57
CA MET A 1 24.70 -27.83 -4.39
C MET A 1 23.39 -27.96 -3.59
N HIS A 2 23.36 -28.65 -2.44
CA HIS A 2 22.11 -28.87 -1.68
C HIS A 2 21.42 -27.56 -1.21
N TRP A 3 22.19 -26.58 -0.75
CA TRP A 3 21.67 -25.36 -0.11
C TRP A 3 20.87 -24.44 -1.03
N THR A 4 21.19 -24.37 -2.33
CA THR A 4 20.39 -23.60 -3.30
C THR A 4 18.99 -24.20 -3.48
N ALA A 5 18.89 -25.53 -3.50
CA ALA A 5 17.59 -26.21 -3.58
C ALA A 5 16.78 -26.00 -2.29
N GLU A 6 17.42 -26.04 -1.12
CA GLU A 6 16.75 -25.67 0.14
C GLU A 6 16.29 -24.22 0.15
N PHE A 7 17.11 -23.28 -0.33
CA PHE A 7 16.73 -21.88 -0.45
C PHE A 7 15.48 -21.72 -1.32
N LEU A 8 15.45 -22.39 -2.46
CA LEU A 8 14.28 -22.39 -3.34
C LEU A 8 13.04 -22.96 -2.64
N PHE A 9 13.18 -24.05 -1.88
CA PHE A 9 12.05 -24.66 -1.19
C PHE A 9 11.49 -23.76 -0.07
N TRP A 10 12.35 -23.16 0.75
CA TRP A 10 11.93 -22.43 1.94
C TRP A 10 11.66 -20.94 1.72
N HIS A 11 12.51 -20.25 0.94
CA HIS A 11 12.50 -18.80 0.82
C HIS A 11 11.81 -18.29 -0.46
N PHE A 12 11.85 -19.05 -1.55
CA PHE A 12 11.27 -18.62 -2.83
C PHE A 12 9.78 -18.25 -2.73
N PRO A 13 8.90 -19.04 -2.09
CA PRO A 13 7.48 -18.68 -1.99
C PRO A 13 7.24 -17.39 -1.19
N GLN A 14 8.05 -17.15 -0.16
CA GLN A 14 7.95 -15.95 0.67
C GLN A 14 8.34 -14.70 -0.11
N ILE A 15 9.39 -14.80 -0.94
CA ILE A 15 9.85 -13.71 -1.80
C ILE A 15 8.78 -13.41 -2.86
N GLN A 16 8.23 -14.44 -3.50
CA GLN A 16 7.19 -14.27 -4.52
C GLN A 16 5.92 -13.64 -3.94
N TYR A 17 5.50 -14.08 -2.75
CA TYR A 17 4.31 -13.52 -2.07
C TYR A 17 4.47 -12.03 -1.74
N LYS A 18 5.65 -11.62 -1.26
CA LYS A 18 5.93 -10.21 -0.93
C LYS A 18 6.09 -9.33 -2.18
N ASN A 19 6.39 -9.92 -3.33
CA ASN A 19 6.69 -9.21 -4.57
C ASN A 19 5.85 -9.73 -5.74
N PRO A 20 4.51 -9.55 -5.71
CA PRO A 20 3.61 -10.10 -6.73
C PRO A 20 3.84 -9.52 -8.14
N GLY A 21 4.45 -8.33 -8.24
CA GLY A 21 4.79 -7.71 -9.52
C GLY A 21 6.11 -8.19 -10.13
N VAL A 22 6.87 -9.06 -9.46
CA VAL A 22 8.17 -9.55 -9.94
C VAL A 22 8.01 -10.94 -10.53
N GLN A 23 8.43 -11.12 -11.77
CA GLN A 23 8.49 -12.44 -12.39
C GLN A 23 9.69 -13.23 -11.86
N MET A 24 9.44 -14.42 -11.33
CA MET A 24 10.48 -15.32 -10.84
C MET A 24 10.47 -16.62 -11.65
N VAL A 25 11.64 -17.04 -12.14
CA VAL A 25 11.80 -18.25 -12.96
C VAL A 25 12.92 -19.12 -12.38
N MET A 26 12.66 -20.42 -12.29
CA MET A 26 13.64 -21.42 -11.85
C MET A 26 14.10 -22.24 -13.05
N MET A 27 15.40 -22.28 -13.28
CA MET A 27 16.02 -23.13 -14.30
C MET A 27 16.86 -24.19 -13.61
N LYS A 28 16.69 -25.45 -14.01
CA LYS A 28 17.38 -26.60 -13.41
C LYS A 28 18.36 -27.20 -14.43
N ASN A 29 19.54 -27.60 -13.95
CA ASN A 29 20.54 -28.35 -14.72
C ASN A 29 21.06 -27.67 -16.00
N LEU A 30 21.00 -26.33 -16.09
CA LEU A 30 21.56 -25.59 -17.24
C LEU A 30 23.05 -25.28 -17.08
N THR A 31 23.49 -25.00 -15.86
CA THR A 31 24.87 -24.62 -15.56
C THR A 31 25.46 -25.48 -14.45
N PRO A 32 26.77 -25.76 -14.50
CA PRO A 32 27.44 -26.56 -13.48
C PRO A 32 27.52 -25.87 -12.12
N SER A 33 27.46 -24.53 -12.07
CA SER A 33 27.37 -23.76 -10.82
C SER A 33 26.02 -23.05 -10.73
N PRO A 34 25.36 -23.04 -9.55
CA PRO A 34 24.11 -22.34 -9.34
C PRO A 34 24.31 -20.85 -9.05
N PHE A 35 23.52 -20.01 -9.70
CA PHE A 35 23.52 -18.56 -9.50
C PHE A 35 22.08 -18.02 -9.54
N ILE A 36 21.90 -16.83 -9.00
CA ILE A 36 20.68 -16.04 -9.11
C ILE A 36 20.98 -14.85 -10.02
N LYS A 37 20.13 -14.59 -11.01
CA LYS A 37 20.27 -13.43 -11.89
C LYS A 37 19.02 -12.57 -11.81
N CYS A 38 19.22 -11.28 -11.55
CA CYS A 38 18.17 -10.27 -11.48
C CYS A 38 18.29 -9.34 -12.67
N TYR A 39 17.15 -8.96 -13.25
CA TYR A 39 17.06 -8.00 -14.35
C TYR A 39 16.22 -6.82 -13.86
N PHE A 40 16.70 -5.61 -14.13
CA PHE A 40 16.07 -4.37 -13.69
C PHE A 40 15.45 -3.60 -14.86
N ASP A 41 14.59 -2.64 -14.54
CA ASP A 41 13.82 -1.86 -15.53
C ASP A 41 14.71 -0.95 -16.39
N ASP A 42 15.89 -0.57 -15.89
CA ASP A 42 16.92 0.18 -16.61
C ASP A 42 17.73 -0.68 -17.59
N GLY A 43 17.46 -1.99 -17.64
CA GLY A 43 18.19 -2.95 -18.46
C GLY A 43 19.48 -3.46 -17.82
N GLU A 44 19.83 -3.00 -16.62
CA GLU A 44 20.94 -3.56 -15.86
C GLU A 44 20.60 -4.97 -15.36
N SER A 45 21.64 -5.77 -15.13
CA SER A 45 21.47 -7.10 -14.55
C SER A 45 22.55 -7.39 -13.54
N VAL A 46 22.14 -8.02 -12.44
CA VAL A 46 23.03 -8.43 -11.36
C VAL A 46 23.05 -9.95 -11.30
N LEU A 47 24.25 -10.52 -11.24
CA LEU A 47 24.49 -11.96 -11.08
C LEU A 47 25.06 -12.23 -9.70
N ILE A 48 24.40 -13.10 -8.96
CA ILE A 48 24.74 -13.48 -7.59
C ILE A 48 25.12 -14.96 -7.58
N ASP A 49 26.40 -15.24 -7.31
CA ASP A 49 26.86 -16.62 -7.14
C ASP A 49 26.37 -17.18 -5.79
N THR A 50 25.84 -18.40 -5.83
CA THR A 50 25.33 -19.14 -4.67
C THR A 50 26.19 -20.34 -4.30
N TRP A 51 27.28 -20.58 -5.05
CA TRP A 51 28.20 -21.66 -4.74
C TRP A 51 28.83 -21.49 -3.34
N GLY A 52 28.91 -22.59 -2.59
CA GLY A 52 29.55 -22.63 -1.27
C GLY A 52 28.80 -21.87 -0.15
N LYS A 53 27.65 -21.23 -0.43
CA LYS A 53 26.85 -20.51 0.56
C LYS A 53 25.73 -21.39 1.14
N ASP A 54 25.39 -21.18 2.40
CA ASP A 54 24.20 -21.77 3.00
C ASP A 54 22.92 -21.00 2.59
N ARG A 55 21.74 -21.55 2.90
CA ARG A 55 20.45 -20.93 2.52
C ARG A 55 20.23 -19.54 3.13
N PHE A 56 20.72 -19.30 4.34
CA PHE A 56 20.55 -18.04 5.07
C PHE A 56 21.49 -16.98 4.52
N GLN A 57 22.73 -17.35 4.22
CA GLN A 57 23.72 -16.50 3.55
C GLN A 57 23.24 -16.09 2.16
N ILE A 58 22.63 -17.00 1.40
CA ILE A 58 22.02 -16.67 0.10
C ILE A 58 20.90 -15.63 0.30
N TYR A 59 20.03 -15.84 1.29
CA TYR A 59 18.92 -14.93 1.58
C TYR A 59 19.41 -13.53 2.02
N GLU A 60 20.36 -13.48 2.95
CA GLU A 60 20.92 -12.24 3.48
C GLU A 60 21.64 -11.45 2.39
N HIS A 61 22.47 -12.13 1.59
CA HIS A 61 23.18 -11.51 0.49
C HIS A 61 22.22 -10.99 -0.60
N LEU A 62 21.17 -11.73 -0.92
CA LEU A 62 20.14 -11.26 -1.87
C LEU A 62 19.42 -10.01 -1.33
N ASN A 63 19.09 -9.99 -0.04
CA ASN A 63 18.44 -8.84 0.59
C ASN A 63 19.38 -7.63 0.72
N GLN A 64 20.69 -7.84 0.84
CA GLN A 64 21.68 -6.76 0.84
C GLN A 64 21.85 -6.12 -0.54
N VAL A 65 21.83 -6.92 -1.60
CA VAL A 65 22.10 -6.45 -2.97
C VAL A 65 20.85 -5.86 -3.62
N VAL A 66 19.70 -6.51 -3.47
CA VAL A 66 18.44 -6.16 -4.17
C VAL A 66 17.33 -5.70 -3.22
N GLY A 67 17.46 -6.01 -1.93
CA GLY A 67 16.45 -5.68 -0.94
C GLY A 67 16.43 -4.20 -0.57
N LYS A 68 15.24 -3.71 -0.20
CA LYS A 68 15.07 -2.36 0.34
C LYS A 68 15.65 -2.26 1.75
N SER A 69 16.18 -1.09 2.09
CA SER A 69 16.61 -0.81 3.47
C SER A 69 15.42 -0.82 4.44
N ARG A 70 15.69 -1.14 5.71
CA ARG A 70 14.66 -1.11 6.77
C ARG A 70 14.02 0.27 6.91
N ALA A 71 14.83 1.33 6.87
CA ALA A 71 14.34 2.71 6.94
C ALA A 71 13.36 3.03 5.80
N THR A 72 13.63 2.54 4.58
CA THR A 72 12.72 2.70 3.44
C THR A 72 11.41 1.95 3.67
N LEU A 73 11.46 0.71 4.16
CA LEU A 73 10.27 -0.09 4.45
C LEU A 73 9.40 0.52 5.55
N GLU A 74 10.01 1.06 6.60
CA GLU A 74 9.30 1.76 7.68
C GLU A 74 8.66 3.06 7.18
N ALA A 75 9.39 3.86 6.40
CA ALA A 75 8.84 5.06 5.78
C ALA A 75 7.66 4.75 4.85
N GLU A 76 7.76 3.68 4.04
CA GLU A 76 6.66 3.20 3.19
C GLU A 76 5.48 2.69 4.02
N ALA A 77 5.73 2.00 5.14
CA ALA A 77 4.67 1.54 6.03
C ALA A 77 3.92 2.71 6.68
N VAL A 78 4.65 3.71 7.19
CA VAL A 78 4.06 4.95 7.71
C VAL A 78 3.33 5.71 6.60
N ALA A 79 3.87 5.74 5.38
CA ALA A 79 3.23 6.36 4.23
C ALA A 79 1.95 5.64 3.79
N LYS A 80 1.91 4.30 3.82
CA LYS A 80 0.69 3.51 3.58
C LYS A 80 -0.32 3.64 4.70
N GLN A 81 0.17 3.81 5.93
CA GLN A 81 -0.63 4.20 7.08
C GLN A 81 -1.00 5.68 7.06
N LYS A 82 -0.68 6.46 6.00
CA LYS A 82 -1.13 7.85 5.89
C LYS A 82 -2.65 7.86 6.03
N LYS A 83 -2.96 8.32 7.23
CA LYS A 83 -4.21 8.39 7.94
C LYS A 83 -5.33 8.73 6.98
N GLN A 84 -6.43 8.01 7.12
CA GLN A 84 -7.69 8.66 6.84
C GLN A 84 -7.67 10.00 7.56
N ASN A 85 -7.72 11.08 6.79
CA ASN A 85 -7.78 12.40 7.37
C ASN A 85 -9.01 12.41 8.27
N GLU A 86 -8.83 12.67 9.57
CA GLU A 86 -9.91 12.64 10.55
C GLU A 86 -11.01 13.66 10.23
N ALA A 87 -10.68 14.67 9.41
CA ALA A 87 -11.62 15.64 8.89
C ALA A 87 -12.44 15.14 7.68
N ASN A 88 -12.15 13.96 7.13
CA ASN A 88 -12.96 13.39 6.06
C ASN A 88 -14.25 12.80 6.63
N PHE A 89 -15.35 13.02 5.91
CA PHE A 89 -16.67 12.45 6.22
C PHE A 89 -17.06 11.43 5.16
N GLY A 90 -17.81 10.40 5.55
CA GLY A 90 -18.33 9.39 4.64
C GLY A 90 -18.42 7.99 5.27
N SER A 91 -18.98 7.02 4.55
CA SER A 91 -19.29 5.68 5.10
C SER A 91 -18.07 4.88 5.53
N SER A 92 -16.91 5.21 4.96
CA SER A 92 -15.62 4.59 5.25
C SER A 92 -14.82 5.33 6.34
N TYR A 93 -15.35 6.43 6.85
CA TYR A 93 -14.71 7.35 7.77
C TYR A 93 -15.38 7.31 9.15
N SER A 94 -14.76 7.95 10.14
CA SER A 94 -15.25 7.96 11.52
C SER A 94 -16.60 8.66 11.69
N ARG A 95 -16.92 9.60 10.79
CA ARG A 95 -18.17 10.38 10.78
C ARG A 95 -18.79 10.33 9.40
N GLN A 96 -20.10 10.13 9.34
CA GLN A 96 -20.82 10.09 8.06
C GLN A 96 -21.21 11.50 7.60
N CYS A 97 -21.66 12.32 8.54
CA CYS A 97 -22.12 13.68 8.25
C CYS A 97 -21.65 14.67 9.32
N ILE A 98 -21.49 15.93 8.94
CA ILE A 98 -21.09 17.01 9.84
C ILE A 98 -22.10 17.26 10.97
N CYS A 99 -23.36 16.87 10.80
CA CYS A 99 -24.39 17.01 11.84
C CYS A 99 -24.12 16.16 13.10
N GLU A 100 -23.20 15.21 13.04
CA GLU A 100 -22.73 14.44 14.21
C GLU A 100 -21.79 15.25 15.12
N ILE A 101 -21.32 16.41 14.66
CA ILE A 101 -20.44 17.28 15.44
C ILE A 101 -21.31 18.23 16.28
N PRO A 102 -21.12 18.27 17.61
CA PRO A 102 -21.89 19.17 18.47
C PRO A 102 -21.64 20.64 18.08
N GLY A 103 -22.70 21.44 18.10
CA GLY A 103 -22.67 22.84 17.67
C GLY A 103 -22.91 23.05 16.17
N GLN A 104 -22.99 21.98 15.37
CA GLN A 104 -23.41 22.04 13.97
C GLN A 104 -24.93 21.92 13.82
N VAL A 105 -25.43 22.29 12.64
CA VAL A 105 -26.86 22.17 12.33
C VAL A 105 -27.25 20.68 12.28
N PRO A 106 -28.24 20.24 13.07
CA PRO A 106 -28.70 18.86 13.08
C PRO A 106 -29.37 18.47 11.75
N CYS A 107 -29.30 17.19 11.41
CA CYS A 107 -29.90 16.69 10.18
C CYS A 107 -31.43 16.87 10.22
N SER A 108 -31.99 17.29 9.09
CA SER A 108 -33.42 17.58 8.93
C SER A 108 -34.33 16.36 9.18
N ALA A 109 -33.78 15.15 9.12
CA ALA A 109 -34.50 13.93 9.48
C ALA A 109 -34.77 13.81 11.00
N TYR A 110 -33.90 14.37 11.85
CA TYR A 110 -33.98 14.26 13.31
C TYR A 110 -34.54 15.51 13.99
N SER A 111 -34.46 16.66 13.32
CA SER A 111 -34.89 17.93 13.88
C SER A 111 -35.58 18.79 12.83
N VAL A 112 -36.66 19.44 13.23
CA VAL A 112 -37.34 20.41 12.37
C VAL A 112 -36.50 21.67 12.35
N GLN A 113 -35.97 22.00 11.18
CA GLN A 113 -35.19 23.22 10.97
C GLN A 113 -36.09 24.46 11.05
N ALA A 114 -35.49 25.66 11.13
CA ALA A 114 -36.29 26.87 11.21
C ALA A 114 -37.13 27.02 9.93
N LYS A 115 -38.34 27.58 10.03
CA LYS A 115 -39.24 27.77 8.87
C LYS A 115 -38.58 28.58 7.75
N GLU A 116 -37.68 29.48 8.12
CA GLU A 116 -36.90 30.33 7.23
C GLU A 116 -35.79 29.57 6.48
N GLU A 117 -35.47 28.32 6.84
CA GLU A 117 -34.42 27.51 6.18
C GLU A 117 -35.02 26.56 5.13
N PHE A 118 -36.34 26.35 5.17
CA PHE A 118 -37.04 25.49 4.23
C PHE A 118 -37.39 26.23 2.94
N SER A 119 -36.79 25.81 1.83
CA SER A 119 -37.03 26.34 0.47
C SER A 119 -38.51 26.51 0.10
N LYS A 120 -39.39 25.65 0.62
CA LYS A 120 -40.85 25.68 0.36
C LYS A 120 -41.60 26.78 1.12
N LEU A 121 -41.03 27.31 2.20
CA LEU A 121 -41.62 28.35 3.05
C LEU A 121 -41.03 29.74 2.74
N PHE A 122 -39.96 29.82 1.94
CA PHE A 122 -39.56 31.08 1.36
C PHE A 122 -40.67 31.59 0.42
N PRO A 123 -41.18 32.82 0.61
CA PRO A 123 -42.09 33.41 -0.35
C PRO A 123 -41.39 33.43 -1.72
N LYS A 124 -42.05 32.92 -2.76
CA LYS A 124 -41.56 32.81 -4.16
C LYS A 124 -41.32 34.18 -4.85
N GLY A 125 -40.76 35.16 -4.14
CA GLY A 125 -40.61 36.54 -4.62
C GLY A 125 -39.49 37.35 -3.97
N LYS A 126 -38.60 36.77 -3.15
CA LYS A 126 -37.35 37.46 -2.78
C LYS A 126 -36.27 37.14 -3.80
N THR A 127 -36.26 37.91 -4.89
CA THR A 127 -35.10 38.10 -5.75
C THR A 127 -33.99 38.65 -4.87
N SER A 128 -33.10 37.78 -4.37
CA SER A 128 -31.87 38.25 -3.75
C SER A 128 -30.99 38.80 -4.86
N VAL A 129 -31.02 40.12 -5.02
CA VAL A 129 -29.93 40.88 -5.62
C VAL A 129 -28.69 40.51 -4.81
N LEU A 130 -27.80 39.71 -5.40
CA LEU A 130 -26.45 39.54 -4.92
C LEU A 130 -25.58 40.50 -5.74
N VAL A 131 -25.08 41.52 -5.06
CA VAL A 131 -23.92 42.33 -5.46
C VAL A 131 -22.67 41.46 -5.33
#